data_AF-A0A9E4TU45-F1
#
_entry.id   AF-A0A9E4TU45-F1
#
_cell.length_a   1.000
_cell.length_b   1.000
_cell.length_c   1.000
_cell.angle_alpha   90.00
_cell.angle_beta   90.00
_cell.angle_gamma   90.00
#
_symmetry.space_group_name_H-M   'P 1'
#
loop_
_entity.id
_entity.type
_entity.pdbx_description
1 polymer ?
#
loop_
_entity_poly.entity_id
_entity_poly.type
_entity_poly.pdbx_seq_one_letter_code
_entity_poly.pdbx_strand_id
1 'polypeptide(L)' 'FITWIGRIQGHIRDLGSGRATVDGQPANMVLDLRVQPGGTQAANDLIEFGIEHGVSVRVREF' A
#
# COMPACT_ATOMS: atom_id res chain seq x y z
N PHE A 1 -6.82 3.09 19.46
CA PHE A 1 -7.13 1.89 18.64
C PHE A 1 -6.52 2.07 17.27
N ILE A 2 -5.62 1.18 16.83
CA ILE A 2 -5.09 1.20 15.45
C ILE A 2 -6.05 0.39 14.58
N THR A 3 -6.69 1.03 13.61
CA THR A 3 -7.60 0.39 12.64
C THR A 3 -6.80 -0.43 11.62
N TRP A 4 -7.46 -1.34 10.90
CA TRP A 4 -6.80 -2.09 9.83
C TRP A 4 -6.22 -1.16 8.75
N ILE A 5 -6.93 -0.08 8.40
CA ILE A 5 -6.44 0.98 7.51
C ILE A 5 -5.12 1.56 8.00
N GLY A 6 -5.04 1.92 9.28
CA GLY A 6 -3.81 2.47 9.86
C GLY A 6 -2.62 1.51 9.79
N ARG A 7 -2.86 0.19 9.88
CA ARG A 7 -1.82 -0.83 9.70
C ARG A 7 -1.31 -0.87 8.27
N ILE A 8 -2.22 -0.79 7.29
CA ILE A 8 -1.83 -0.80 5.87
C ILE A 8 -1.09 0.49 5.50
N GLN A 9 -1.49 1.65 6.02
CA GLN A 9 -0.74 2.90 5.86
C GLN A 9 0.68 2.79 6.43
N GLY A 10 0.84 2.18 7.62
CA GLY A 10 2.16 1.88 8.18
C GLY A 10 3.00 1.01 7.25
N HIS A 11 2.40 -0.06 6.72
CA HIS A 11 3.09 -0.94 5.78
C HIS A 11 3.49 -0.23 4.47
N ILE A 12 2.63 0.63 3.92
CA ILE A 12 2.95 1.45 2.74
C ILE A 12 4.17 2.35 3.00
N ARG A 13 4.27 2.98 4.18
CA ARG A 13 5.47 3.76 4.56
C ARG A 13 6.72 2.90 4.60
N ASP A 14 6.62 1.68 5.13
CA ASP A 14 7.75 0.76 5.17
C ASP A 14 8.20 0.35 3.77
N LEU A 15 7.26 0.06 2.85
CA LEU A 15 7.56 -0.23 1.45
C LEU A 15 8.21 0.97 0.74
N GLY A 16 7.67 2.17 0.96
CA GLY A 16 8.17 3.43 0.38
C GLY A 16 9.50 3.92 0.97
N SER A 17 10.03 3.27 2.01
CA SER A 17 11.28 3.69 2.68
C SER A 17 12.55 3.57 1.81
N GLY A 18 12.45 2.99 0.61
CA GLY A 18 13.58 2.85 -0.32
C GLY A 18 14.60 1.78 0.08
N ARG A 19 14.27 0.93 1.06
CA ARG A 19 15.17 -0.14 1.55
C ARG A 19 15.27 -1.34 0.60
N ALA A 20 14.27 -1.54 -0.25
CA ALA A 20 14.29 -2.60 -1.25
C ALA A 20 15.04 -2.12 -2.50
N THR A 21 15.98 -2.91 -2.99
CA THR A 21 16.79 -2.57 -4.18
C THR A 21 16.86 -3.73 -5.17
N VAL A 22 16.95 -3.40 -6.46
CA VAL A 22 17.31 -4.32 -7.55
C VAL A 22 18.56 -3.75 -8.21
N ASP A 23 19.63 -4.54 -8.30
CA ASP A 23 20.92 -4.12 -8.88
C ASP A 23 21.47 -2.81 -8.28
N GLY A 24 21.28 -2.62 -6.96
CA GLY A 24 21.74 -1.44 -6.23
C GLY A 24 20.89 -0.18 -6.45
N GLN A 25 19.83 -0.25 -7.25
CA GLN A 25 18.86 0.84 -7.45
C GLN A 25 17.59 0.60 -6.62
N PRO A 26 16.91 1.64 -6.11
CA PRO A 26 15.64 1.49 -5.41
C PRO A 26 14.62 0.73 -6.26
N ALA A 27 13.97 -0.27 -5.67
CA ALA A 27 12.97 -1.07 -6.34
C ALA A 27 11.66 -0.29 -6.51
N ASN A 28 10.96 -0.51 -7.63
CA ASN A 28 9.59 -0.05 -7.79
C ASN A 28 8.63 -0.94 -6.98
N MET A 29 7.90 -0.35 -6.04
CA MET A 29 7.08 -1.11 -5.09
C MET A 29 5.62 -1.15 -5.53
N VAL A 30 5.02 -2.34 -5.50
CA VAL A 30 3.61 -2.57 -5.84
C VAL A 30 2.93 -3.39 -4.74
N LEU A 31 1.81 -2.91 -4.22
CA LEU A 31 0.97 -3.59 -3.22
C LEU A 31 -0.39 -3.96 -3.84
N ASP A 32 -0.63 -5.25 -4.09
CA ASP A 32 -1.96 -5.77 -4.45
C ASP A 32 -2.68 -6.21 -3.16
N LEU A 33 -3.77 -5.51 -2.83
CA LEU A 33 -4.53 -5.68 -1.61
C LEU A 33 -5.88 -6.31 -1.91
N ARG A 34 -6.15 -7.43 -1.24
CA ARG A 34 -7.44 -8.12 -1.30
C ARG A 34 -8.28 -7.79 -0.07
N VAL A 35 -9.49 -7.29 -0.30
CA VAL A 35 -10.41 -6.86 0.76
C VAL A 35 -11.71 -7.66 0.72
N GLN A 36 -12.39 -7.75 1.86
CA GLN A 36 -13.72 -8.35 1.95
C GLN A 36 -14.73 -7.58 1.08
N PRO A 37 -15.85 -8.20 0.66
CA PRO A 37 -16.93 -7.51 -0.03
C PRO A 37 -17.38 -6.24 0.71
N GLY A 38 -17.47 -5.11 -0.01
CA GLY A 38 -17.77 -3.79 0.55
C GLY A 38 -16.56 -3.06 1.16
N GLY A 39 -15.39 -3.69 1.21
CA GLY A 39 -14.16 -3.12 1.74
C GLY A 39 -13.43 -2.17 0.80
N THR A 40 -13.76 -2.18 -0.50
CA THR A 40 -13.05 -1.37 -1.51
C THR A 40 -13.16 0.12 -1.24
N GLN A 41 -14.35 0.59 -0.87
CA GLN A 41 -14.58 2.02 -0.64
C GLN A 41 -13.76 2.55 0.54
N ALA A 42 -13.61 1.76 1.60
CA ALA A 42 -12.78 2.10 2.75
C ALA A 42 -11.27 2.06 2.41
N ALA A 43 -10.88 1.34 1.37
CA ALA A 43 -9.50 1.16 0.95
C ALA A 43 -9.05 2.14 -0.14
N ASN A 44 -9.95 2.93 -0.73
CA ASN A 44 -9.61 3.89 -1.79
C ASN A 44 -8.54 4.90 -1.33
N ASP A 45 -8.62 5.38 -0.09
CA ASP A 45 -7.64 6.30 0.49
C ASP A 45 -6.22 5.70 0.53
N LEU A 46 -6.09 4.37 0.52
CA LEU A 46 -4.79 3.70 0.47
C LEU A 46 -4.12 3.82 -0.91
N ILE A 47 -4.91 4.02 -1.97
CA ILE A 47 -4.38 4.22 -3.33
C ILE A 47 -3.67 5.56 -3.40
N GLU A 48 -4.34 6.63 -2.95
CA GLU A 48 -3.76 7.97 -2.91
C GLU A 48 -2.56 8.02 -1.96
N PHE A 49 -2.72 7.46 -0.76
CA PHE A 49 -1.63 7.39 0.22
C PHE A 49 -0.41 6.60 -0.31
N GLY A 50 -0.63 5.55 -1.10
CA GLY A 50 0.42 4.80 -1.79
C GLY A 50 1.22 5.67 -2.76
N ILE A 51 0.52 6.42 -3.61
CA ILE A 51 1.13 7.33 -4.60
C ILE A 51 2.02 8.36 -3.90
N GLU A 52 1.54 8.96 -2.79
CA GLU A 52 2.30 9.92 -1.99
C GLU A 52 3.62 9.35 -1.43
N HIS A 53 3.69 8.03 -1.21
CA HIS A 53 4.85 7.34 -0.64
C HIS A 53 5.62 6.52 -1.69
N GLY A 54 5.36 6.71 -2.98
CA GLY A 54 6.08 6.02 -4.06
C GLY A 54 5.75 4.53 -4.18
N VAL A 55 4.57 4.11 -3.73
CA VAL A 55 4.08 2.73 -3.79
C VAL A 55 2.82 2.65 -4.65
N SER A 56 2.82 1.80 -5.67
CA SER A 56 1.62 1.57 -6.47
C SER A 56 0.68 0.60 -5.73
N VAL A 57 -0.48 1.07 -5.28
CA VAL A 57 -1.47 0.23 -4.57
C VAL A 57 -2.61 -0.14 -5.52
N ARG A 58 -2.99 -1.43 -5.51
CA ARG A 58 -4.13 -1.97 -6.26
C ARG A 58 -5.07 -2.66 -5.30
N VAL A 59 -6.34 -2.28 -5.27
CA VAL A 59 -7.34 -2.86 -4.37
C VAL A 59 -8.36 -3.65 -5.17
N ARG A 60 -8.67 -4.87 -4.71
CA ARG A 60 -9.74 -5.70 -5.29
C ARG A 60 -10.45 -6.50 -4.21
N GLU A 61 -11.75 -6.71 -4.40
CA GLU A 61 -12.50 -7.65 -3.55
C GLU A 61 -12.17 -9.10 -3.93
N PHE A 62 -12.49 -10.03 -3.04
CA PHE A 62 -12.34 -11.48 -3.26
C PHE A 62 -13.58 -12.24 -2.78
#